data_AF-W2Y271-F1
#
_entry.id   AF-W2Y271-F1
#
_cell.length_a   1.000
_cell.length_b   1.000
_cell.length_c   1.000
_cell.angle_alpha   90.00
_cell.angle_beta   90.00
_cell.angle_gamma   90.00
#
_symmetry.space_group_name_H-M   'P 1'
#
loop_
_entity.id
_entity.type
_entity.pdbx_description
1 polymer ?
#
loop_
_entity_poly.entity_id
_entity_poly.type
_entity_poly.pdbx_seq_one_letter_code
_entity_poly.pdbx_strand_id
1 'polypeptide(L)'
;WSYTTDVFGPTRSAAAFAESPLGIFFYFLPKKMWGAIAKESNAYRVEGIPAVAKAQRDKQLQAQLRDPVKSVQPLEVLEEKLRKVKPIQAHEFFT
;
A
#
# COMPACT_ATOMS: atom_id res chain seq x y z
N TRP A 1 22.73 -38.84 6.89
CA TRP A 1 22.49 -37.39 6.90
C TRP A 1 22.40 -36.92 8.34
N SER A 2 23.50 -36.36 8.86
CA SER A 2 23.60 -35.82 10.22
C SER A 2 23.00 -34.42 10.27
N TYR A 3 22.17 -34.16 11.28
CA TYR A 3 21.64 -32.84 11.60
C TYR A 3 22.79 -31.90 12.01
N THR A 4 23.31 -31.11 11.07
CA THR A 4 24.09 -29.93 11.41
C THR A 4 23.12 -28.83 11.82
N THR A 5 23.19 -28.40 13.08
CA THR A 5 22.70 -27.08 13.49
C THR A 5 23.64 -26.07 12.86
N ASP A 6 23.44 -25.80 11.57
CA ASP A 6 24.22 -24.82 10.86
C ASP A 6 23.89 -23.44 11.44
N VAL A 7 24.92 -22.68 11.81
CA VAL A 7 24.77 -21.31 12.35
C VAL A 7 24.14 -20.39 11.30
N PHE A 8 24.14 -20.83 10.04
CA PHE A 8 23.59 -20.13 8.90
C PHE A 8 22.59 -21.05 8.18
N GLY A 9 21.30 -20.82 8.38
CA GLY A 9 20.23 -21.60 7.76
C GLY A 9 18.83 -21.19 8.25
N PRO A 10 17.76 -21.68 7.59
CA PRO A 10 16.40 -21.43 8.05
C PRO A 10 16.20 -22.03 9.45
N THR A 11 15.50 -21.30 10.32
CA THR A 11 15.08 -21.85 11.61
C THR A 11 14.24 -23.10 11.40
N ARG A 12 14.21 -24.00 12.40
CA ARG A 12 13.37 -25.21 12.34
C ARG A 12 11.90 -24.88 12.03
N SER A 13 11.40 -23.75 12.51
CA SER A 13 10.06 -23.25 12.21
C SER A 13 9.89 -22.82 10.75
N ALA A 14 10.84 -22.10 10.16
CA ALA A 14 10.78 -21.72 8.75
C ALA A 14 10.95 -22.93 7.82
N ALA A 15 11.87 -23.85 8.15
CA ALA A 15 12.10 -25.08 7.40
C ALA A 15 10.84 -25.96 7.33
N ALA A 16 10.00 -25.96 8.37
CA ALA A 16 8.75 -26.72 8.39
C ALA A 16 7.72 -26.25 7.34
N PHE A 17 7.83 -25.03 6.83
CA PHE A 17 6.96 -24.48 5.79
C PHE A 17 7.63 -24.38 4.42
N ALA A 18 8.90 -24.77 4.29
CA ALA A 18 9.71 -24.55 3.10
C ALA A 18 9.23 -25.33 1.86
N GLU A 19 8.60 -26.49 2.06
CA GLU A 19 8.05 -27.33 0.98
C GLU A 19 6.81 -26.72 0.31
N SER A 20 6.21 -25.68 0.91
CA SER A 20 5.11 -24.92 0.32
C SER A 20 5.56 -23.49 0.06
N PRO A 21 5.70 -23.06 -1.20
CA PRO A 21 6.01 -21.66 -1.53
C PRO A 21 5.05 -20.67 -0.88
N LEU A 22 3.77 -21.04 -0.76
CA LEU A 22 2.77 -20.22 -0.08
C LEU A 22 2.88 -20.31 1.44
N GLY A 23 3.27 -21.48 1.98
CA GLY A 23 3.51 -21.68 3.40
C GLY A 23 4.66 -20.82 3.92
N ILE A 24 5.81 -20.82 3.23
CA ILE A 24 6.95 -19.97 3.60
C ILE A 24 6.64 -18.48 3.41
N PHE A 25 5.83 -18.12 2.41
CA PHE A 25 5.36 -16.75 2.22
C PHE A 25 4.52 -16.27 3.41
N PHE A 26 3.51 -17.02 3.83
CA PHE A 26 2.66 -16.65 4.97
C PHE A 26 3.35 -16.80 6.33
N TYR A 27 4.45 -17.56 6.42
CA TYR A 27 5.30 -17.58 7.61
C TYR A 27 5.92 -16.19 7.89
N PHE A 28 6.43 -15.52 6.84
CA PHE A 28 7.03 -14.18 6.96
C PHE A 28 6.02 -13.04 6.82
N LEU A 29 4.96 -13.23 6.05
CA LEU A 29 3.88 -12.26 5.85
C LEU A 29 2.55 -12.88 6.31
N PRO A 30 2.32 -13.03 7.62
CA PRO A 30 1.10 -13.64 8.13
C PRO A 30 -0.13 -12.89 7.63
N LYS A 31 -1.22 -13.61 7.37
CA LYS A 31 -2.50 -13.03 6.96
C LYS A 31 -2.81 -11.76 7.75
N LYS A 32 -2.82 -11.81 9.10
CA LYS A 32 -3.06 -10.65 10.00
C LYS A 32 -2.26 -9.37 9.65
N MET A 33 -1.04 -9.50 9.15
CA MET A 33 -0.18 -8.38 8.77
C MET A 33 -0.73 -7.62 7.57
N TRP A 34 -1.32 -8.32 6.59
CA TRP A 34 -1.99 -7.70 5.44
C TRP A 34 -3.14 -6.79 5.86
N GLY A 35 -3.85 -7.15 6.93
CA GLY A 35 -4.93 -6.34 7.50
C GLY A 35 -4.39 -5.06 8.13
N ALA A 36 -3.28 -5.17 8.86
CA ALA A 36 -2.58 -4.00 9.40
C ALA A 36 -2.04 -3.10 8.28
N ILE A 37 -1.39 -3.67 7.26
CA ILE A 37 -0.89 -2.91 6.09
C ILE A 37 -2.05 -2.16 5.42
N ALA A 38 -3.18 -2.82 5.16
CA ALA A 38 -4.33 -2.17 4.54
C ALA A 38 -4.88 -1.03 5.40
N LYS A 39 -4.98 -1.23 6.73
CA LYS A 39 -5.42 -0.20 7.67
C LYS A 39 -4.49 1.01 7.66
N GLU A 40 -3.20 0.80 7.88
CA GLU A 40 -2.21 1.88 7.98
C GLU A 40 -2.03 2.60 6.63
N SER A 41 -2.02 1.86 5.51
CA SER A 41 -1.94 2.46 4.17
C SER A 41 -3.15 3.34 3.87
N ASN A 42 -4.36 2.92 4.27
CA ASN A 42 -5.56 3.73 4.10
C ASN A 42 -5.55 4.97 5.00
N ALA A 43 -5.06 4.86 6.24
CA ALA A 43 -4.91 5.99 7.14
C ALA A 43 -3.92 7.03 6.57
N TYR A 44 -2.73 6.58 6.19
CA TYR A 44 -1.71 7.42 5.55
C TYR A 44 -2.25 8.09 4.28
N ARG A 45 -2.97 7.35 3.43
CA ARG A 45 -3.59 7.91 2.23
C ARG A 45 -4.55 9.05 2.56
N VAL A 46 -5.40 8.90 3.57
CA VAL A 46 -6.37 9.93 3.98
C VAL A 46 -5.67 11.16 4.52
N GLU A 47 -4.63 10.97 5.35
CA GLU A 47 -3.80 12.06 5.87
C GLU A 47 -3.07 12.83 4.74
N GLY A 48 -2.62 12.12 3.71
CA GLY A 48 -1.92 12.71 2.56
C GLY A 48 -2.82 13.46 1.55
N ILE A 49 -4.15 13.39 1.67
CA ILE A 49 -5.09 13.99 0.70
C ILE A 49 -4.79 15.49 0.44
N PRO A 50 -4.60 16.35 1.45
CA PRO A 50 -4.34 17.78 1.22
C PRO A 50 -3.06 18.02 0.42
N ALA A 51 -1.99 17.27 0.72
CA ALA A 51 -0.72 17.39 0.02
C ALA A 51 -0.84 16.97 -1.45
N VAL A 52 -1.55 15.87 -1.71
CA VAL A 52 -1.80 15.38 -3.08
C VAL A 52 -2.70 16.35 -3.85
N ALA A 53 -3.76 16.88 -3.23
CA ALA A 53 -4.65 17.87 -3.84
C ALA A 53 -3.89 19.15 -4.24
N LYS A 54 -3.01 19.64 -3.36
CA LYS A 54 -2.14 20.78 -3.65
C LYS A 54 -1.23 20.51 -4.84
N ALA A 55 -0.51 19.38 -4.84
CA ALA A 55 0.37 19.01 -5.94
C ALA A 55 -0.40 18.85 -7.27
N GLN A 56 -1.63 18.35 -7.24
CA GLN A 56 -2.50 18.27 -8.41
C GLN A 56 -2.92 19.65 -8.91
N ARG A 57 -3.29 20.56 -8.01
CA ARG A 57 -3.62 21.95 -8.36
C ARG A 57 -2.43 22.70 -8.94
N ASP A 58 -1.24 22.53 -8.37
CA ASP A 58 -0.01 23.15 -8.88
C ASP A 58 0.25 22.71 -10.32
N LYS A 59 0.07 21.43 -10.64
CA LYS A 59 0.13 20.92 -12.02
C LYS A 59 -0.92 21.55 -12.94
N GLN A 60 -2.14 21.76 -12.45
CA GLN A 60 -3.20 22.44 -13.22
C GLN A 60 -2.85 23.90 -13.50
N LEU A 61 -2.32 24.62 -12.52
CA LEU A 61 -1.84 26.00 -12.69
C LEU A 61 -0.72 26.06 -13.73
N GLN A 62 0.26 25.16 -13.66
CA GLN A 62 1.32 25.07 -14.66
C GLN A 62 0.78 24.77 -16.07
N ALA A 63 -0.27 23.95 -16.18
CA ALA A 63 -0.91 23.69 -17.45
C ALA A 63 -1.67 24.92 -17.99
N GLN A 64 -2.30 25.70 -17.11
CA GLN A 64 -3.02 26.93 -17.48
C GLN A 64 -2.07 28.04 -17.93
N LEU A 65 -0.88 28.16 -17.32
CA LEU A 65 0.15 29.10 -17.78
C LEU A 65 0.59 28.82 -19.23
N ARG A 66 0.56 27.55 -19.65
CA ARG A 66 0.90 27.13 -21.02
C ARG A 66 -0.28 27.25 -22.00
N ASP A 67 -1.50 27.09 -21.48
CA ASP A 67 -2.73 27.12 -22.26
C ASP A 67 -3.86 27.71 -21.39
N PRO A 68 -4.19 29.01 -21.57
CA PRO A 68 -5.18 29.70 -20.74
C PRO A 68 -6.59 29.11 -20.78
N VAL A 69 -6.92 28.28 -21.78
CA VAL A 69 -8.21 27.60 -21.90
C VAL A 69 -8.38 26.50 -20.84
N LYS A 70 -7.28 25.99 -20.28
CA LYS A 70 -7.33 24.93 -19.27
C LYS A 70 -7.84 25.44 -17.93
N SER A 71 -8.85 24.75 -17.40
CA SER A 71 -9.43 25.06 -16.09
C SER A 71 -8.58 24.54 -14.93
N VAL A 72 -8.52 25.31 -13.85
CA VAL A 72 -7.94 24.90 -12.57
C VAL A 72 -9.07 24.64 -11.57
N GLN A 73 -9.06 23.47 -10.94
CA GLN A 73 -10.11 23.06 -10.00
C GLN A 73 -9.82 23.60 -8.59
N PRO A 74 -10.87 23.98 -7.82
CA PRO A 74 -10.76 24.27 -6.39
C PRO A 74 -10.10 23.12 -5.62
N LEU A 75 -9.34 23.43 -4.56
CA LEU A 75 -8.68 22.40 -3.75
C LEU A 75 -9.69 21.44 -3.13
N GLU A 76 -10.83 21.97 -2.69
CA GLU A 76 -11.91 21.24 -2.05
C GLU A 76 -12.49 20.18 -3.01
N VAL A 77 -12.65 20.54 -4.29
CA VAL A 77 -13.12 19.62 -5.34
C VAL A 77 -12.09 18.53 -5.60
N LEU A 78 -10.80 18.85 -5.56
CA LEU A 78 -9.72 17.87 -5.73
C LEU A 78 -9.66 16.91 -4.53
N GLU A 79 -9.75 17.43 -3.31
CA GLU A 79 -9.81 16.62 -2.10
C GLU A 79 -11.03 15.70 -2.07
N GLU A 80 -12.22 16.21 -2.42
CA GLU A 80 -13.44 15.41 -2.45
C GLU A 80 -13.32 14.23 -3.43
N LYS A 81 -12.71 14.47 -4.60
CA LYS A 81 -12.40 13.39 -5.56
C LYS A 81 -11.43 12.36 -4.97
N LEU A 82 -10.39 12.79 -4.28
CA LEU A 82 -9.42 11.90 -3.62
C LEU A 82 -10.06 11.09 -2.48
N ARG A 83 -11.04 11.66 -1.76
CA ARG A 83 -11.80 10.97 -0.70
C ARG A 83 -12.71 9.87 -1.25
N LYS A 84 -13.19 10.01 -2.48
CA LYS A 84 -14.06 9.00 -3.14
C LYS A 84 -13.30 7.73 -3.59
N VAL A 85 -11.97 7.71 -3.49
CA VAL A 85 -11.16 6.52 -3.81
C VAL A 85 -11.45 5.42 -2.78
N LYS A 86 -11.81 4.23 -3.29
CA LYS A 86 -12.12 3.06 -2.44
C LYS A 86 -10.89 2.67 -1.60
N PRO A 87 -11.09 2.30 -0.33
CA PRO A 87 -9.99 1.85 0.53
C PRO A 87 -9.41 0.52 0.04
N ILE A 88 -8.11 0.33 0.27
CA ILE A 88 -7.43 -0.94 0.04
C ILE A 88 -8.08 -2.01 0.92
N GLN A 89 -8.50 -3.12 0.30
CA GLN A 89 -9.03 -4.29 1.00
C GLN A 89 -7.97 -5.38 1.00
N ALA A 90 -7.81 -6.06 2.14
CA ALA A 90 -7.00 -7.26 2.19
C ALA A 90 -7.84 -8.45 1.73
N HIS A 91 -7.75 -8.76 0.45
CA HIS A 91 -8.59 -9.76 -0.24
C HIS A 91 -8.20 -11.21 0.10
N GLU A 92 -7.03 -11.44 0.70
CA GLU A 92 -6.52 -12.79 1.03
C GLU A 92 -7.07 -13.37 2.35
N PHE A 93 -7.94 -12.63 3.07
CA PHE A 93 -8.53 -13.08 4.33
C PHE A 93 -9.85 -13.83 4.20
N PHE A 94 -10.51 -13.77 3.04
CA PHE A 94 -11.90 -14.24 2.87
C PHE A 94 -12.05 -15.45 1.95
N THR A 95 -11.01 -16.27 1.78
CA THR A 95 -11.10 -17.62 1.21
C THR A 95 -10.50 -18.62 2.17
#